data_AF-A0A2N3V606-F1
#
_entry.id   AF-A0A2N3V606-F1
#
_cell.length_a   1.000
_cell.length_b   1.000
_cell.length_c   1.000
_cell.angle_alpha   90.00
_cell.angle_beta   90.00
_cell.angle_gamma   90.00
#
_symmetry.space_group_name_H-M   'P 1'
#
loop_
_entity.id
_entity.type
_entity.pdbx_description
1 polymer ?
#
loop_
_entity_poly.entity_id
_entity_poly.type
_entity_poly.pdbx_seq_one_letter_code
_entity_poly.pdbx_strand_id
1 'polypeptide(L)'
;MRLAGAGDGGGDGKGDVQSSKAAWTAAGSAVGELGGDLKKALTALETGQQGLGTGGAESAAAQSEVYQSWKTYLDKLSGRCTELQGKLQRAGNDLLLTDENIKGLFAELGKQYQDTPAVGGEGK
;
A
#
# COMPACT_ATOMS: atom_id res chain seq x y z
N MET A 1 12.75 -8.58 -3.16
CA MET A 1 12.61 -7.87 -1.87
C MET A 1 12.79 -8.91 -0.76
N ARG A 2 13.88 -8.88 0.00
CA ARG A 2 14.16 -9.79 1.12
C ARG A 2 13.83 -9.03 2.41
N LEU A 3 12.93 -9.57 3.22
CA LEU A 3 12.64 -9.09 4.57
C LEU A 3 13.70 -9.68 5.50
N ALA A 4 14.55 -8.83 6.08
CA ALA A 4 15.59 -9.26 7.00
C ALA A 4 14.94 -9.75 8.31
N GLY A 5 15.14 -11.04 8.59
CA GLY A 5 14.69 -11.68 9.83
C GLY A 5 15.57 -11.30 11.02
N ALA A 6 14.96 -11.33 12.20
CA ALA A 6 15.66 -11.28 13.48
C ALA A 6 15.33 -12.54 14.27
N GLY A 7 16.39 -13.23 14.70
CA GLY A 7 16.42 -13.98 15.96
C GLY A 7 15.80 -15.37 15.97
N ASP A 8 16.68 -16.36 16.08
CA ASP A 8 16.42 -17.77 16.41
C ASP A 8 15.51 -17.94 17.65
N GLY A 9 14.48 -18.78 17.50
CA GLY A 9 13.48 -19.06 18.53
C GLY A 9 12.32 -19.85 17.94
N GLY A 10 12.44 -21.18 17.99
CA GLY A 10 11.57 -22.14 17.29
C GLY A 10 10.06 -21.99 17.56
N GLY A 11 9.31 -22.07 16.46
CA GLY A 11 7.86 -22.16 16.43
C GLY A 11 7.40 -22.16 14.97
N ASP A 12 7.07 -23.34 14.43
CA ASP A 12 6.50 -23.56 13.11
C ASP A 12 5.16 -22.80 12.98
N GLY A 13 5.25 -21.52 12.63
CA GLY A 13 4.15 -20.63 12.31
C GLY A 13 4.53 -19.90 11.04
N LYS A 14 4.08 -20.45 9.90
CA LYS A 14 4.09 -19.86 8.56
C LYS A 14 4.01 -18.32 8.67
N GLY A 15 5.13 -17.65 8.37
CA GLY A 15 5.33 -16.22 8.65
C GLY A 15 4.09 -15.38 8.41
N ASP A 16 3.40 -15.06 9.50
CA ASP A 16 2.23 -14.21 9.45
C ASP A 16 2.67 -12.84 8.95
N VAL A 17 1.87 -12.28 8.03
CA VAL A 17 2.02 -10.88 7.65
C VAL A 17 1.75 -10.09 8.91
N GLN A 18 2.83 -9.59 9.54
CA GLN A 18 2.72 -8.77 10.73
C GLN A 18 2.02 -7.46 10.32
N SER A 19 0.68 -7.46 10.42
CA SER A 19 -0.17 -6.32 10.12
C SER A 19 0.24 -5.22 11.09
N SER A 20 0.93 -4.22 10.57
CA SER A 20 1.42 -3.09 11.33
C SER A 20 1.18 -1.83 10.52
N LYS A 21 0.98 -0.70 11.21
CA LYS A 21 0.89 0.59 10.53
C LYS A 21 2.05 0.83 9.58
N ALA A 22 3.27 0.43 9.97
CA ALA A 22 4.46 0.56 9.14
C ALA A 22 4.36 -0.24 7.84
N ALA A 23 3.92 -1.51 7.90
CA ALA A 23 3.76 -2.34 6.71
C ALA A 23 2.71 -1.76 5.75
N TRP A 24 1.56 -1.33 6.26
CA TRP A 24 0.51 -0.68 5.46
C TRP A 24 0.96 0.64 4.84
N THR A 25 1.71 1.45 5.60
CA THR A 25 2.28 2.72 5.10
C THR A 25 3.30 2.45 4.00
N ALA A 26 4.21 1.49 4.19
CA ALA A 26 5.22 1.13 3.20
C ALA A 26 4.59 0.61 1.90
N ALA A 27 3.58 -0.25 2.00
CA ALA A 27 2.82 -0.72 0.85
C ALA A 27 2.12 0.45 0.13
N GLY A 28 1.51 1.37 0.88
CA GLY A 28 0.91 2.59 0.34
C GLY A 28 1.91 3.46 -0.43
N SER A 29 3.09 3.68 0.14
CA SER A 29 4.18 4.43 -0.53
C SER A 29 4.63 3.77 -1.82
N ALA A 30 4.90 2.45 -1.80
CA ALA A 30 5.34 1.72 -2.98
C ALA A 30 4.31 1.76 -4.12
N VAL A 31 3.02 1.63 -3.80
CA VAL A 31 1.93 1.77 -4.78
C VAL A 31 1.83 3.20 -5.29
N GLY A 32 2.04 4.20 -4.43
CA GLY A 32 2.08 5.61 -4.81
C GLY A 32 3.22 5.94 -5.78
N GLU A 33 4.41 5.39 -5.54
CA GLU A 33 5.58 5.51 -6.42
C GLU A 33 5.27 4.92 -7.81
N LEU A 34 4.71 3.71 -7.87
CA LEU A 34 4.26 3.11 -9.12
C LEU A 34 3.23 4.01 -9.84
N GLY A 35 2.26 4.56 -9.11
CA GLY A 35 1.28 5.51 -9.65
C GLY A 35 1.95 6.76 -10.25
N GLY A 36 3.02 7.25 -9.63
CA GLY A 36 3.84 8.35 -10.13
C GLY A 36 4.61 8.00 -11.39
N ASP A 37 5.23 6.82 -11.45
CA ASP A 37 5.96 6.36 -12.64
C ASP A 37 5.03 6.14 -13.83
N LEU A 38 3.80 5.67 -13.60
CA LEU A 38 2.76 5.58 -14.63
C LEU A 38 2.39 6.97 -15.19
N LYS A 39 2.32 8.01 -14.36
CA LYS A 39 2.09 9.39 -14.82
C LYS A 39 3.24 9.88 -15.69
N LYS A 40 4.49 9.61 -15.30
CA LYS A 40 5.67 9.95 -16.12
C LYS A 40 5.63 9.25 -17.48
N ALA A 41 5.28 7.96 -17.49
CA ALA A 41 5.11 7.19 -18.72
C ALA A 41 4.00 7.76 -19.61
N LEU A 42 2.87 8.17 -19.00
CA LEU A 42 1.78 8.84 -19.72
C LEU A 42 2.24 10.17 -20.34
N THR A 43 2.95 11.02 -19.61
CA THR A 43 3.52 12.27 -20.14
C THR A 43 4.50 12.02 -21.28
N ALA A 44 5.34 10.98 -21.17
CA ALA A 44 6.26 10.60 -22.24
C ALA A 44 5.51 10.12 -23.49
N LEU A 45 4.44 9.34 -23.31
CA LEU A 45 3.57 8.90 -24.40
C LEU A 45 2.86 10.08 -25.09
N GLU A 46 2.30 11.02 -24.32
CA GLU A 46 1.67 12.23 -24.84
C GLU A 46 2.66 13.10 -25.61
N THR A 47 3.90 13.22 -25.11
CA THR A 47 4.98 13.94 -25.78
C THR A 47 5.35 13.25 -27.09
N GLY A 48 5.51 11.92 -27.08
CA GLY A 48 5.84 11.13 -28.28
C GLY A 48 4.75 11.17 -29.35
N GLN A 49 3.48 11.37 -28.96
CA GLN A 49 2.37 11.52 -29.90
C GLN A 49 2.40 12.84 -30.69
N GLN A 50 3.05 13.88 -30.15
CA GLN A 50 3.03 15.20 -30.76
C GLN A 50 3.62 15.15 -32.18
N GLY A 51 2.83 15.60 -33.16
CA GLY A 51 3.24 15.63 -34.57
C GLY A 51 2.96 14.37 -35.39
N LEU A 52 2.47 13.27 -34.79
CA LEU A 52 2.22 12.01 -35.51
C LEU A 52 0.82 11.91 -36.18
N GLY A 53 -0.06 12.91 -35.98
CA GLY A 53 -1.49 12.85 -36.36
C GLY A 53 -1.90 13.45 -37.71
N THR A 54 -0.98 13.67 -38.66
CA THR A 54 -1.27 14.48 -39.87
C THR A 54 -1.27 13.71 -41.20
N GLY A 55 -1.07 12.40 -41.20
CA GLY A 55 -0.99 11.61 -42.43
C GLY A 55 -2.29 10.84 -42.74
N GLY A 56 -2.83 10.99 -43.96
CA GLY A 56 -4.00 10.23 -44.45
C GLY A 56 -3.75 8.74 -44.74
N ALA A 57 -2.74 8.13 -44.13
CA ALA A 57 -2.40 6.73 -44.30
C ALA A 57 -3.06 5.87 -43.21
N GLU A 58 -3.45 4.64 -43.54
CA GLU A 58 -4.07 3.68 -42.59
C GLU A 58 -3.19 3.43 -41.36
N SER A 59 -1.86 3.44 -41.53
CA SER A 59 -0.91 3.29 -40.43
C SER A 59 -0.99 4.42 -39.41
N ALA A 60 -1.32 5.65 -39.82
CA ALA A 60 -1.50 6.78 -38.92
C ALA A 60 -2.80 6.66 -38.11
N ALA A 61 -3.87 6.14 -38.72
CA ALA A 61 -5.12 5.85 -38.01
C ALA A 61 -4.91 4.75 -36.94
N ALA A 62 -4.27 3.64 -37.32
CA ALA A 62 -3.93 2.55 -36.39
C ALA A 62 -3.03 3.04 -35.24
N GLN A 63 -2.05 3.89 -35.54
CA GLN A 63 -1.17 4.50 -34.54
C GLN A 63 -1.96 5.34 -33.53
N SER A 64 -2.91 6.16 -34.00
CA SER A 64 -3.77 6.99 -33.15
C SER A 64 -4.63 6.14 -32.21
N GLU A 65 -5.22 5.06 -32.72
CA GLU A 65 -6.03 4.13 -31.91
C GLU A 65 -5.20 3.47 -30.81
N VAL A 66 -4.00 2.99 -31.14
CA VAL A 66 -3.09 2.39 -30.16
C VAL A 66 -2.71 3.43 -29.10
N TYR A 67 -2.37 4.65 -29.50
CA TYR A 67 -2.08 5.74 -28.56
C TYR A 67 -3.24 6.00 -27.60
N GLN A 68 -4.46 6.15 -28.11
CA GLN A 68 -5.64 6.42 -27.27
C GLN A 68 -5.92 5.27 -26.28
N SER A 69 -5.73 4.03 -26.71
CA SER A 69 -5.87 2.85 -25.86
C SER A 69 -4.87 2.87 -24.70
N TRP A 70 -3.59 3.08 -25.00
CA TRP A 70 -2.53 3.14 -23.98
C TRP A 70 -2.68 4.34 -23.05
N LYS A 71 -3.01 5.52 -23.58
CA LYS A 71 -3.32 6.70 -22.78
C LYS A 71 -4.43 6.42 -21.78
N THR A 72 -5.55 5.86 -22.26
CA THR A 72 -6.69 5.51 -21.40
C THR A 72 -6.33 4.48 -20.34
N TYR A 73 -5.52 3.48 -20.69
CA TYR A 73 -5.09 2.44 -19.77
C TYR A 73 -4.18 2.98 -18.67
N LEU A 74 -3.15 3.74 -19.02
CA LEU A 74 -2.17 4.30 -18.08
C LEU A 74 -2.83 5.29 -17.12
N ASP A 75 -3.73 6.14 -17.61
CA ASP A 75 -4.49 7.08 -16.79
C ASP A 75 -5.33 6.34 -15.73
N LYS A 76 -6.12 5.34 -16.16
CA LYS A 76 -6.93 4.51 -15.25
C LYS A 76 -6.07 3.75 -14.24
N LEU A 77 -4.93 3.20 -14.67
CA LEU A 77 -4.05 2.44 -13.78
C LEU A 77 -3.40 3.34 -12.73
N SER A 78 -2.95 4.55 -13.13
CA SER A 78 -2.44 5.54 -12.19
C SER A 78 -3.50 5.99 -11.17
N GLY A 79 -4.74 6.17 -11.60
CA GLY A 79 -5.89 6.43 -10.72
C GLY A 79 -6.09 5.31 -9.69
N ARG A 80 -6.06 4.04 -10.13
CA ARG A 80 -6.15 2.87 -9.23
C ARG A 80 -5.02 2.82 -8.21
N CYS A 81 -3.78 3.12 -8.61
CA CYS A 81 -2.65 3.22 -7.69
C CYS A 81 -2.91 4.30 -6.63
N THR A 82 -3.43 5.46 -7.02
CA THR A 82 -3.76 6.56 -6.10
C THR A 82 -4.83 6.14 -5.09
N GLU A 83 -5.91 5.49 -5.55
CA GLU A 83 -6.96 4.97 -4.66
C GLU A 83 -6.44 3.90 -3.71
N LEU A 84 -5.62 2.96 -4.21
CA LEU A 84 -5.07 1.87 -3.41
C LEU A 84 -4.09 2.40 -2.37
N GLN A 85 -3.23 3.36 -2.72
CA GLN A 85 -2.36 4.05 -1.77
C GLN A 85 -3.16 4.61 -0.59
N GLY A 86 -4.25 5.35 -0.87
CA GLY A 86 -5.10 5.94 0.18
C GLY A 86 -5.76 4.89 1.06
N LYS A 87 -6.24 3.77 0.47
CA LYS A 87 -6.83 2.66 1.23
C LYS A 87 -5.81 1.97 2.14
N LEU A 88 -4.58 1.75 1.66
CA LEU A 88 -3.50 1.13 2.44
C LEU A 88 -3.10 2.03 3.61
N GLN A 89 -2.93 3.33 3.37
CA GLN A 89 -2.60 4.29 4.44
C GLN A 89 -3.71 4.36 5.51
N ARG A 90 -4.98 4.34 5.10
CA ARG A 90 -6.12 4.31 6.03
C ARG A 90 -6.11 3.04 6.88
N ALA A 91 -5.93 1.87 6.27
CA ALA A 91 -5.89 0.60 7.00
C ALA A 91 -4.80 0.61 8.09
N GLY A 92 -3.61 1.15 7.79
CA GLY A 92 -2.54 1.29 8.79
C GLY A 92 -2.89 2.24 9.94
N ASN A 93 -3.61 3.32 9.67
CA ASN A 93 -4.06 4.26 10.69
C ASN A 93 -5.16 3.67 11.58
N ASP A 94 -6.17 3.04 10.98
CA ASP A 94 -7.30 2.44 11.70
C ASP A 94 -6.82 1.32 12.64
N LEU A 95 -5.84 0.53 12.19
CA LEU A 95 -5.18 -0.48 13.03
C LEU A 95 -4.49 0.16 14.24
N LEU A 96 -3.69 1.21 14.03
CA LEU A 96 -3.00 1.90 15.12
C LEU A 96 -4.00 2.46 16.16
N LEU A 97 -5.05 3.14 15.71
CA LEU A 97 -6.07 3.68 16.60
C LEU A 97 -6.75 2.58 17.42
N THR A 98 -7.02 1.44 16.80
CA THR A 98 -7.63 0.29 17.49
C THR A 98 -6.69 -0.26 18.56
N ASP A 99 -5.42 -0.47 18.23
CA ASP A 99 -4.42 -0.96 19.18
C ASP A 99 -4.20 0.00 20.36
N GLU A 100 -4.15 1.31 20.10
CA GLU A 100 -4.01 2.32 21.15
C GLU A 100 -5.23 2.37 22.07
N ASN A 101 -6.45 2.29 21.51
CA ASN A 101 -7.67 2.23 22.31
C ASN A 101 -7.72 1.00 23.20
N ILE A 102 -7.38 -0.19 22.67
CA ILE A 102 -7.35 -1.43 23.45
C ILE A 102 -6.33 -1.31 24.59
N LYS A 103 -5.11 -0.81 24.32
CA LYS A 103 -4.09 -0.56 25.36
C LYS A 103 -4.60 0.39 26.43
N GLY A 104 -5.31 1.45 26.03
CA GLY A 104 -5.94 2.40 26.96
C GLY A 104 -6.97 1.74 27.87
N LEU A 105 -7.84 0.88 27.34
CA LEU A 105 -8.82 0.13 28.12
C LEU A 105 -8.16 -0.79 29.16
N PHE A 106 -7.12 -1.53 28.76
CA PHE A 106 -6.37 -2.39 29.69
C PHE A 106 -5.58 -1.58 30.74
N ALA A 107 -5.01 -0.44 30.35
CA ALA A 107 -4.35 0.46 31.30
C ALA A 107 -5.34 1.00 32.34
N GLU A 108 -6.55 1.37 31.92
CA GLU A 108 -7.60 1.83 32.82
C GLU A 108 -8.09 0.70 33.75
N LEU A 109 -8.28 -0.51 33.21
CA LEU A 109 -8.60 -1.68 34.02
C LEU A 109 -7.53 -1.96 35.07
N GLY A 110 -6.25 -1.88 34.70
CA GLY A 110 -5.13 -2.04 35.64
C GLY A 110 -5.12 -1.00 36.77
N LYS A 111 -5.56 0.25 36.50
CA LYS A 111 -5.70 1.26 37.56
C LYS A 111 -6.81 0.93 38.55
N GLN A 112 -7.88 0.27 38.09
CA GLN A 112 -9.01 -0.12 38.94
C GLN A 112 -8.67 -1.28 39.87
N TYR A 113 -7.80 -2.19 39.43
CA TYR A 113 -7.44 -3.41 40.17
C TYR A 113 -5.97 -3.43 40.60
N GLN A 114 -5.52 -2.37 41.28
CA GLN A 114 -4.13 -2.28 41.81
C GLN A 114 -3.85 -3.23 42.98
N ASP A 115 -4.91 -3.68 43.65
CA ASP A 115 -4.88 -4.61 44.78
C ASP A 115 -4.73 -6.08 44.36
N THR A 116 -4.85 -6.35 43.06
CA THR A 116 -4.74 -7.70 42.50
C THR A 116 -3.31 -7.91 41.98
N PRO A 117 -2.45 -8.65 42.70
CA PRO A 117 -1.11 -8.94 42.22
C PRO A 117 -1.15 -9.77 40.93
N ALA A 118 -0.25 -9.48 39.99
CA ALA A 118 -0.14 -10.18 38.71
C ALA A 118 0.48 -11.58 38.88
N VAL A 119 -0.26 -12.50 39.49
CA VAL A 119 0.18 -13.89 39.77
C VAL A 119 -0.22 -14.89 38.68
N GLY A 120 -0.90 -14.44 37.62
CA GLY A 120 -1.30 -15.31 36.51
C GLY A 120 -0.15 -15.52 35.53
N GLY A 121 0.34 -16.76 35.43
CA GLY A 121 1.41 -17.16 34.49
C GLY A 121 2.63 -17.80 35.13
N GLU A 122 2.71 -17.87 36.45
CA GLU A 122 3.69 -18.70 37.15
C GLU A 122 3.30 -20.17 36.99
N GLY A 123 3.64 -20.73 35.83
CA GLY A 123 3.56 -22.16 35.56
C GLY A 123 4.52 -22.93 36.46
N LYS A 124 4.07 -24.09 36.92
CA LYS A 124 4.93 -25.17 37.42
C LYS A 124 5.89 -25.67 36.35
#